data_AF-A0A2W6ZIF7-F1
#
_entry.id   AF-A0A2W6ZIF7-F1
#
_cell.length_a   1.000
_cell.length_b   1.000
_cell.length_c   1.000
_cell.angle_alpha   90.00
_cell.angle_beta   90.00
_cell.angle_gamma   90.00
#
_symmetry.space_group_name_H-M   'P 1'
#
loop_
_entity.id
_entity.type
_entity.pdbx_description
1 polymer ?
#
loop_
_entity_poly.entity_id
_entity_poly.type
_entity_poly.pdbx_seq_one_letter_code
_entity_poly.pdbx_strand_id
1 'polypeptide(L)' 'MKSFILNLLRYPKFLALIIGGVLSIVIAPMLPLLQKPVTAIATITALVSGFIGVSLVLRAMLGLDVA' A
#
# COMPACT_ATOMS: atom_id res chain seq x y z
N MET A 1 15.92 -30.11 -12.91
CA MET A 1 16.08 -29.14 -11.79
C MET A 1 15.98 -27.69 -12.27
N LYS A 2 16.87 -27.19 -13.14
CA LYS A 2 16.87 -25.78 -13.59
C LYS A 2 15.57 -25.33 -14.28
N SER A 3 15.01 -26.16 -15.15
CA SER A 3 13.73 -25.88 -15.86
C SER A 3 12.52 -25.82 -14.92
N PHE A 4 12.51 -26.63 -13.85
CA PHE A 4 11.45 -26.62 -12.84
C PHE A 4 11.44 -25.32 -12.04
N ILE A 5 12.61 -24.87 -11.57
CA ILE A 5 12.74 -23.61 -10.83
C ILE A 5 12.33 -22.41 -11.71
N LEU A 6 12.75 -22.39 -12.99
CA LEU A 6 12.37 -21.33 -13.93
C LEU A 6 10.86 -21.28 -14.23
N ASN A 7 10.19 -22.43 -14.26
CA ASN A 7 8.74 -22.48 -14.39
C ASN A 7 8.04 -22.06 -13.09
N LEU A 8 8.55 -22.48 -11.93
CA LEU A 8 7.99 -22.13 -10.63
C LEU A 8 8.08 -20.62 -10.35
N LEU A 9 9.21 -19.99 -10.64
CA LEU A 9 9.42 -18.54 -10.49
C LEU A 9 8.57 -17.69 -11.45
N ARG A 10 8.00 -18.30 -12.50
CA ARG A 10 7.10 -17.63 -13.43
C ARG A 10 5.76 -17.30 -12.76
N TYR A 11 5.29 -18.13 -11.83
CA TYR A 11 4.02 -17.93 -11.12
C TYR A 11 4.03 -16.70 -10.19
N PRO A 12 5.03 -16.50 -9.29
CA PRO A 12 5.15 -15.27 -8.53
C PRO A 12 5.23 -14.02 -9.41
N LYS A 13 5.93 -14.11 -10.56
CA LYS A 13 6.04 -12.99 -11.50
C LYS A 13 4.69 -12.61 -12.10
N PHE A 14 3.88 -13.58 -12.53
CA PHE A 14 2.53 -13.32 -13.00
C PHE A 14 1.63 -12.77 -11.90
N LEU A 15 1.71 -13.34 -10.70
CA LEU A 15 0.93 -12.89 -9.55
C LEU A 15 1.28 -11.44 -9.17
N ALA A 16 2.56 -11.06 -9.17
CA ALA A 16 2.99 -9.69 -8.93
C ALA A 16 2.47 -8.71 -9.99
N LEU A 17 2.46 -9.11 -11.27
CA LEU A 17 1.90 -8.30 -12.35
C LEU A 17 0.38 -8.15 -12.24
N ILE A 18 -0.34 -9.21 -11.89
CA ILE A 18 -1.78 -9.17 -11.68
C ILE A 18 -2.11 -8.25 -10.50
N ILE A 19 -1.42 -8.42 -9.36
CA ILE A 19 -1.59 -7.54 -8.20
C ILE A 19 -1.27 -6.09 -8.56
N GLY A 20 -0.14 -5.84 -9.23
CA GLY A 20 0.22 -4.50 -9.67
C GLY A 20 -0.82 -3.88 -10.62
N GLY A 21 -1.33 -4.66 -11.56
CA GLY A 21 -2.40 -4.24 -12.47
C GLY A 21 -3.69 -3.90 -11.73
N VAL A 22 -4.12 -4.73 -10.78
CA VAL A 22 -5.32 -4.46 -9.97
C VAL A 22 -5.13 -3.23 -9.08
N LEU A 23 -3.98 -3.11 -8.41
CA LEU A 23 -3.65 -1.93 -7.60
C LEU A 23 -3.63 -0.64 -8.44
N SER A 24 -3.23 -0.73 -9.71
CA SER A 24 -3.21 0.44 -10.60
C SER A 24 -4.60 1.04 -10.83
N ILE A 25 -5.68 0.24 -10.76
CA ILE A 25 -7.06 0.73 -10.91
C ILE A 25 -7.41 1.72 -9.79
N VAL A 26 -6.89 1.48 -8.58
CA VAL A 26 -7.12 2.32 -7.41
C VAL A 26 -6.16 3.51 -7.38
N ILE A 27 -4.89 3.29 -7.75
CA ILE A 27 -3.83 4.31 -7.63
C ILE A 27 -3.84 5.30 -8.80
N ALA A 28 -4.13 4.86 -10.03
CA ALA A 28 -4.14 5.70 -11.23
C ALA A 28 -5.00 6.96 -11.12
N PRO A 29 -6.25 6.93 -10.59
CA PRO A 29 -7.04 8.15 -10.42
C PRO A 29 -6.51 9.08 -9.32
N MET A 30 -5.62 8.61 -8.44
CA MET A 30 -5.00 9.43 -7.40
C MET A 30 -3.73 10.15 -7.87
N LEU A 31 -3.08 9.68 -8.94
CA LEU A 31 -1.88 10.32 -9.50
C LEU A 31 -2.06 11.82 -9.82
N PRO A 32 -3.18 12.28 -10.43
CA PRO A 32 -3.40 13.70 -10.70
C PRO A 32 -3.46 14.57 -9.44
N LEU A 33 -3.89 14.01 -8.29
CA LEU A 33 -3.92 14.73 -7.01
C LEU A 33 -2.52 15.10 -6.53
N LEU A 34 -1.51 14.29 -6.89
CA LEU A 34 -0.11 14.54 -6.55
C LEU A 34 0.56 15.58 -7.46
N GLN A 35 -0.07 15.95 -8.59
CA GLN A 35 0.47 16.98 -9.50
C GLN A 35 0.18 18.41 -9.03
N LYS A 36 -0.79 18.60 -8.12
CA LYS A 36 -1.09 19.90 -7.51
C LYS A 36 -0.43 19.96 -6.13
N PRO A 37 0.47 20.92 -5.85
CA PRO A 37 1.28 20.90 -4.63
C PRO A 37 0.44 20.91 -3.35
N VAL A 38 -0.63 21.70 -3.31
CA VAL A 38 -1.54 21.77 -2.15
C VAL A 38 -2.27 20.44 -1.94
N THR A 39 -2.84 19.87 -3.01
CA THR A 39 -3.57 18.61 -2.95
C THR A 39 -2.64 17.43 -2.63
N ALA A 40 -1.40 17.45 -3.11
CA ALA A 40 -0.38 16.46 -2.80
C ALA A 40 -0.07 16.45 -1.30
N ILE A 41 0.18 17.64 -0.72
CA ILE A 41 0.42 17.78 0.73
C ILE A 41 -0.79 17.28 1.51
N ALA A 42 -2.01 17.72 1.15
CA ALA A 42 -3.22 17.29 1.83
C ALA A 42 -3.41 15.76 1.79
N THR A 43 -3.16 15.14 0.64
CA THR A 43 -3.29 13.68 0.46
C THR A 43 -2.28 12.92 1.32
N ILE A 44 -1.03 13.37 1.34
CA ILE A 44 0.04 12.74 2.13
C ILE A 44 -0.24 12.90 3.62
N THR A 45 -0.59 14.11 4.08
CA THR A 45 -0.91 14.37 5.48
C THR A 45 -2.12 13.55 5.94
N ALA A 46 -3.19 13.50 5.14
CA ALA A 46 -4.37 12.69 5.45
C ALA A 46 -4.02 11.21 5.58
N LEU A 47 -3.18 10.68 4.69
CA LEU A 47 -2.73 9.29 4.73
C LEU A 47 -1.89 9.00 5.98
N VAL A 48 -0.92 9.84 6.29
CA VAL A 48 -0.07 9.71 7.49
C VAL A 48 -0.91 9.80 8.76
N SER A 49 -1.77 10.80 8.89
CA SER A 49 -2.66 10.95 10.04
C SER A 49 -3.63 9.79 10.19
N GLY A 50 -4.15 9.25 9.08
CA GLY A 50 -5.00 8.07 9.08
C GLY A 50 -4.27 6.84 9.65
N PHE A 51 -3.04 6.58 9.18
CA PHE A 51 -2.22 5.48 9.70
C PHE A 51 -1.90 5.67 11.18
N ILE A 52 -1.49 6.87 11.60
CA ILE A 52 -1.25 7.18 13.01
C ILE A 52 -2.52 6.92 13.83
N GLY A 53 -3.67 7.42 13.39
CA GLY A 53 -4.95 7.22 14.07
C GLY A 53 -5.30 5.74 14.23
N VAL A 54 -5.19 4.95 13.16
CA VAL A 54 -5.40 3.49 13.21
C VAL A 54 -4.42 2.83 14.17
N SER A 55 -3.12 3.17 14.11
CA SER A 55 -2.12 2.63 15.04
C SER A 55 -2.44 2.98 16.50
N LEU A 56 -2.85 4.21 16.79
CA LEU A 56 -3.23 4.63 18.15
C LEU A 56 -4.46 3.86 18.64
N VAL A 57 -5.49 3.71 17.80
CA VAL A 57 -6.68 2.92 18.14
C VAL A 57 -6.32 1.45 18.40
N LEU A 58 -5.49 0.84 17.54
CA LEU A 58 -5.04 -0.53 17.75
C LEU A 58 -4.24 -0.66 19.05
N ARG A 59 -3.34 0.29 19.34
CA ARG A 59 -2.59 0.29 20.60
C ARG A 59 -3.50 0.38 21.81
N ALA A 60 -4.51 1.24 21.77
CA ALA A 60 -5.50 1.36 22.83
C ALA A 60 -6.31 0.05 23.00
N MET A 61 -6.77 -0.56 21.90
CA MET A 61 -7.50 -1.83 21.93
C MET A 61 -6.66 -3.00 22.44
N LEU A 62 -5.36 -2.99 22.15
CA LEU A 62 -4.42 -4.02 22.58
C LEU A 62 -3.83 -3.75 23.98
N GLY A 63 -4.21 -2.65 24.64
CA GLY A 63 -3.69 -2.27 25.96
C GLY A 63 -2.20 -1.90 25.97
N LEU A 64 -1.63 -1.55 24.81
CA LEU A 64 -0.21 -1.20 24.63
C LEU A 64 0.11 0.27 24.96
N ASP A 65 -0.85 0.96 25.60
CA ASP A 65 -0.76 2.35 26.04
C ASP A 65 -0.32 2.47 27.51
N VAL A 66 -0.51 1.40 28.30
CA VAL A 66 -0.15 1.33 29.72
C VAL A 66 1.14 0.55 29.87
N ALA A 67 2.27 1.26 29.91
CA ALA A 67 3.53 0.79 30.48
C ALA A 67 4.07 1.88 31.42
#